data_AF-A0A356B4N6-F1
#
_entry.id   AF-A0A356B4N6-F1
#
_cell.length_a   1.000
_cell.length_b   1.000
_cell.length_c   1.000
_cell.angle_alpha   90.00
_cell.angle_beta   90.00
_cell.angle_gamma   90.00
#
_symmetry.space_group_name_H-M   'P 1'
#
loop_
_entity.id
_entity.type
_entity.pdbx_description
1 polymer ?
#
loop_
_entity_poly.entity_id
_entity_poly.type
_entity_poly.pdbx_seq_one_letter_code
_entity_poly.pdbx_strand_id
1 'polypeptide(L)'
;MDMIGLFGFKSGREINKFEGVAYITAQEGTPVITDYCKGYIECDLKQSVDVGTHTMFIGDVVDAQVFKKDKPLTYAYYHQVKKGTAPKTAPTYRQESLMDSSENEVPKYRCPICGYVYDPEVGDENAGVISETQFADLPEDWTCPLCRAPKSSFTNE
;
A
#
# COMPACT_ATOMS: atom_id res chain seq x y z
N MET A 1 -13.16 3.66 -3.39
CA MET A 1 -12.19 2.78 -4.04
C MET A 1 -12.44 2.85 -5.54
N ASP A 2 -11.61 3.49 -6.34
CA ASP A 2 -10.53 4.40 -5.95
C ASP A 2 -10.26 5.27 -7.18
N MET A 3 -10.30 6.60 -7.04
CA MET A 3 -9.95 7.53 -8.12
C MET A 3 -8.61 7.16 -8.77
N ILE A 4 -7.68 6.67 -7.94
CA ILE A 4 -6.38 6.12 -8.32
C ILE A 4 -6.53 4.88 -9.24
N GLY A 5 -7.50 4.01 -8.98
CA GLY A 5 -7.87 2.88 -9.83
C GLY A 5 -8.27 3.31 -11.24
N LEU A 6 -9.25 4.23 -11.31
CA LEU A 6 -9.81 4.73 -12.57
C LEU A 6 -8.78 5.49 -13.41
N PHE A 7 -8.01 6.39 -12.79
CA PHE A 7 -7.04 7.21 -13.49
C PHE A 7 -5.67 6.56 -13.66
N GLY A 8 -5.28 5.64 -12.77
CA GLY A 8 -3.96 5.00 -12.75
C GLY A 8 -3.86 3.66 -13.48
N PHE A 9 -4.94 2.88 -13.61
CA PHE A 9 -4.87 1.51 -14.18
C PHE A 9 -5.74 1.30 -15.43
N LYS A 10 -6.47 2.32 -15.88
CA LYS A 10 -7.27 2.27 -17.11
C LYS A 10 -6.71 3.22 -18.17
N SER A 11 -7.00 2.97 -19.44
CA SER A 11 -6.61 3.85 -20.54
C SER A 11 -7.75 4.79 -20.93
N GLY A 12 -7.47 6.09 -21.05
CA GLY A 12 -8.47 7.06 -21.54
C GLY A 12 -8.83 6.88 -23.02
N ARG A 13 -8.07 6.07 -23.76
CA ARG A 13 -8.41 5.67 -25.14
C ARG A 13 -9.52 4.62 -25.19
N GLU A 14 -9.71 3.88 -24.11
CA GLU A 14 -10.64 2.74 -24.04
C GLU A 14 -11.91 3.09 -23.26
N ILE A 15 -11.78 3.93 -22.22
CA ILE A 15 -12.89 4.33 -21.37
C ILE A 15 -12.93 5.85 -21.18
N ASN A 16 -14.14 6.39 -21.05
CA ASN A 16 -14.31 7.77 -20.62
C ASN A 16 -14.08 7.87 -19.10
N LYS A 17 -12.85 8.19 -18.70
CA LYS A 17 -12.50 8.33 -17.27
C LYS A 17 -13.20 9.48 -16.55
N PHE A 18 -13.74 10.45 -17.29
CA PHE A 18 -14.45 11.60 -16.71
C PHE A 18 -15.95 11.36 -16.56
N GLU A 19 -16.48 10.25 -17.09
CA GLU A 19 -17.88 9.90 -16.91
C GLU A 19 -18.19 9.68 -15.41
N GLY A 20 -19.12 10.49 -14.88
CA GLY A 20 -19.50 10.44 -13.46
C GLY A 20 -18.45 11.02 -12.49
N VAL A 21 -17.42 11.72 -12.99
CA VAL A 21 -16.41 12.40 -12.16
C VAL A 21 -16.63 13.91 -12.21
N ALA A 22 -16.61 14.59 -11.06
CA ALA A 22 -16.73 16.05 -11.03
C ALA A 22 -15.42 16.73 -11.45
N TYR A 23 -15.48 17.56 -12.48
CA TYR A 23 -14.35 18.35 -12.97
C TYR A 23 -14.80 19.77 -13.36
N ILE A 24 -13.83 20.68 -13.39
CA ILE A 24 -13.96 22.02 -13.96
C ILE A 24 -13.08 22.13 -15.21
N THR A 25 -13.28 23.18 -15.99
CA THR A 25 -12.40 23.54 -17.10
C THR A 25 -11.51 24.69 -16.64
N ALA A 26 -10.19 24.48 -16.69
CA ALA A 26 -9.20 25.52 -16.40
C ALA A 26 -9.18 26.59 -17.52
N GLN A 27 -8.39 27.65 -17.32
CA GLN A 27 -8.39 28.83 -18.19
C GLN A 27 -8.22 28.48 -19.67
N GLU A 28 -7.26 27.60 -20.00
CA GLU A 28 -6.94 27.24 -21.39
C GLU A 28 -7.68 25.98 -21.88
N GLY A 29 -8.67 25.51 -21.12
CA GLY A 29 -9.55 24.41 -21.53
C GLY A 29 -9.22 23.04 -20.93
N THR A 30 -8.17 22.92 -20.10
CA THR A 30 -7.78 21.63 -19.51
C THR A 30 -8.82 21.16 -18.48
N PRO A 31 -9.30 19.91 -18.54
CA PRO A 31 -10.20 19.37 -17.52
C PRO A 31 -9.45 19.12 -16.21
N VAL A 32 -9.91 19.76 -15.14
CA VAL A 32 -9.34 19.64 -13.78
C VAL A 32 -10.33 18.92 -12.88
N ILE A 33 -9.93 17.74 -12.40
CA ILE A 33 -10.74 16.99 -11.44
C ILE A 33 -10.73 17.75 -10.11
N THR A 34 -11.91 17.94 -9.52
CA THR A 34 -12.06 18.69 -8.27
C THR A 34 -12.19 17.77 -7.06
N ASP A 35 -12.83 16.61 -7.25
CA ASP A 35 -12.92 15.57 -6.23
C ASP A 35 -11.53 15.03 -5.90
N TYR A 36 -11.21 14.91 -4.62
CA TYR A 36 -9.91 14.43 -4.09
C TYR A 36 -8.66 15.21 -4.52
N CYS A 37 -8.82 16.30 -5.28
CA CYS A 37 -7.74 17.18 -5.70
C CYS A 37 -7.46 18.25 -4.64
N LYS A 38 -6.19 18.59 -4.44
CA LYS A 38 -5.77 19.69 -3.55
C LYS A 38 -5.64 21.01 -4.30
N GLY A 39 -5.41 20.95 -5.60
CA GLY A 39 -5.18 22.07 -6.48
C GLY A 39 -4.65 21.59 -7.83
N TYR A 40 -4.57 22.49 -8.79
CA TYR A 40 -4.05 22.19 -10.13
C TYR A 40 -3.01 23.21 -10.57
N ILE A 41 -2.28 22.81 -11.61
CA ILE A 41 -1.37 23.65 -12.37
C ILE A 41 -1.69 23.33 -13.84
N GLU A 42 -2.03 24.35 -14.61
CA GLU A 42 -2.20 24.28 -16.07
C GLU A 42 -0.95 24.86 -16.73
N CYS A 43 -0.42 24.15 -17.72
CA CYS A 43 0.80 24.55 -18.41
C CYS A 43 0.56 24.62 -19.92
N ASP A 44 1.11 25.66 -20.56
CA ASP A 44 1.25 25.74 -22.02
C ASP A 44 2.54 25.03 -22.46
N LEU A 45 2.43 24.05 -23.36
CA LEU A 45 3.53 23.17 -23.75
C LEU A 45 4.56 23.91 -24.60
N LYS A 46 5.81 23.99 -24.12
CA LYS A 46 6.92 24.61 -24.86
C LYS A 46 7.84 23.60 -25.53
N GLN A 47 8.08 22.47 -24.87
CA GLN A 47 9.04 21.48 -25.35
C GLN A 47 8.63 20.07 -24.95
N SER A 48 8.88 19.11 -25.85
CA SER A 48 8.79 17.68 -25.57
C SER A 48 10.17 17.05 -25.79
N VAL A 49 10.64 16.27 -24.81
CA VAL A 49 11.94 15.60 -24.83
C VAL A 49 11.71 14.10 -24.75
N ASP A 50 12.21 13.36 -25.73
CA ASP A 50 12.21 11.90 -25.69
C ASP A 50 13.27 11.41 -24.68
N VAL A 51 12.83 10.58 -23.73
CA VAL A 51 13.69 9.96 -22.71
C VAL A 51 13.51 8.43 -22.70
N GLY A 52 13.19 7.86 -23.86
CA GLY A 52 13.09 6.41 -24.10
C GLY A 52 11.69 5.88 -23.88
N THR A 53 11.41 5.32 -22.69
CA THR A 53 10.08 4.76 -22.38
C THR A 53 9.03 5.83 -22.04
N HIS A 54 9.47 7.08 -21.92
CA HIS A 54 8.64 8.23 -21.53
C HIS A 54 8.97 9.44 -22.41
N THR A 55 8.04 10.38 -22.45
CA THR A 55 8.27 11.73 -22.98
C THR A 55 8.19 12.72 -21.84
N MET A 56 9.23 13.52 -21.65
CA MET A 56 9.23 14.62 -20.70
C MET A 56 8.66 15.87 -21.39
N PHE A 57 7.59 16.42 -20.83
CA PHE A 57 6.96 17.65 -21.29
C PHE A 57 7.41 18.82 -20.41
N ILE A 58 7.86 19.92 -21.04
CA ILE A 58 8.25 21.17 -20.39
C ILE A 58 7.30 22.26 -20.88
N GLY A 59 6.66 22.97 -19.96
CA GLY A 59 5.69 24.01 -20.28
C GLY A 59 5.72 25.16 -19.28
N ASP A 60 5.24 26.31 -19.73
CA ASP A 60 5.08 27.51 -18.89
C ASP A 60 3.77 27.40 -18.12
N VAL A 61 3.79 27.73 -16.83
CA VAL A 61 2.57 27.75 -16.01
C VAL A 61 1.70 28.93 -16.45
N VAL A 62 0.48 28.65 -16.88
CA VAL A 62 -0.48 29.66 -17.35
C VAL A 62 -1.61 29.90 -16.34
N ASP A 63 -1.94 28.88 -15.54
CA ASP A 63 -2.95 28.99 -14.49
C ASP A 63 -2.63 28.00 -13.35
N ALA A 64 -3.03 28.33 -12.13
CA ALA A 64 -2.89 27.47 -10.97
C ALA A 64 -3.86 27.87 -9.86
N GLN A 65 -4.47 26.88 -9.20
CA GLN A 65 -5.36 27.12 -8.08
C GLN A 65 -5.17 26.09 -6.97
N VAL A 66 -5.29 26.53 -5.73
CA VAL A 66 -5.33 25.65 -4.55
C VAL A 66 -6.77 25.57 -4.04
N PHE A 67 -7.32 24.35 -4.00
CA PHE A 67 -8.65 24.06 -3.45
C PHE A 67 -8.61 23.76 -1.96
N LYS A 68 -7.61 22.99 -1.51
CA LYS A 68 -7.49 22.49 -0.13
C LYS A 68 -6.03 22.56 0.32
N LYS A 69 -5.80 22.95 1.58
CA LYS A 69 -4.46 23.14 2.17
C LYS A 69 -4.05 22.02 3.14
N ASP A 70 -4.82 20.95 3.21
CA ASP A 70 -4.48 19.78 4.03
C ASP A 70 -3.38 18.93 3.38
N LYS A 71 -2.85 17.95 4.12
CA LYS A 71 -1.67 17.18 3.72
C LYS A 71 -1.90 16.50 2.35
N PRO A 72 -0.97 16.68 1.38
CA PRO A 72 -1.07 15.98 0.11
C PRO A 72 -0.79 14.48 0.29
N LEU A 73 -1.34 13.67 -0.60
CA LEU A 73 -0.98 12.26 -0.71
C LEU A 73 0.46 12.17 -1.21
N THR A 74 1.35 11.56 -0.41
CA THR A 74 2.71 11.27 -0.85
C THR A 74 2.80 9.89 -1.48
N TYR A 75 3.76 9.71 -2.37
CA TYR A 75 4.01 8.40 -2.97
C TYR A 75 4.43 7.34 -1.93
N ALA A 76 5.22 7.74 -0.93
CA ALA A 76 5.59 6.89 0.20
C ALA A 76 4.36 6.40 0.98
N TYR A 77 3.42 7.30 1.28
CA TYR A 77 2.18 6.95 1.97
C TYR A 77 1.29 6.02 1.13
N TYR A 78 1.22 6.23 -0.19
CA TYR A 78 0.47 5.35 -1.10
C TYR A 78 0.97 3.89 -1.05
N HIS A 79 2.30 3.69 -1.05
CA HIS A 79 2.89 2.36 -0.95
C HIS A 79 2.77 1.77 0.45
N GLN A 80 3.19 2.51 1.48
CA GLN A 80 3.33 1.99 2.83
C GLN A 80 1.99 1.78 3.53
N VAL A 81 1.03 2.68 3.31
CA VAL A 81 -0.23 2.70 4.09
C VAL A 81 -1.40 2.22 3.25
N LYS A 82 -1.48 2.63 1.99
CA LYS A 82 -2.58 2.23 1.10
C LYS A 82 -2.34 0.87 0.42
N LYS A 83 -1.16 0.25 0.62
CA LYS A 83 -0.72 -1.00 -0.04
C LYS A 83 -1.00 -0.98 -1.55
N GLY A 84 -0.93 0.21 -2.14
CA GLY A 84 -1.28 0.44 -3.53
C GLY A 84 -0.11 0.13 -4.44
N THR A 85 -0.34 -0.63 -5.51
CA THR A 85 0.70 -0.95 -6.50
C THR A 85 0.81 0.15 -7.55
N ALA A 86 1.99 0.31 -8.17
CA ALA A 86 2.12 1.11 -9.38
C ALA A 86 1.85 0.22 -10.60
N PRO A 87 1.22 0.72 -11.68
CA PRO A 87 1.05 -0.05 -12.90
C PRO A 87 2.41 -0.31 -13.57
N LYS A 88 2.57 -1.44 -14.28
CA LYS A 88 3.83 -1.86 -14.94
C LYS A 88 4.45 -0.82 -15.88
N THR A 89 3.63 0.10 -16.39
CA THR A 89 4.02 1.15 -17.32
C THR A 89 4.48 2.44 -16.62
N ALA A 90 4.33 2.55 -15.29
CA ALA A 90 4.78 3.73 -14.56
C ALA A 90 6.31 3.70 -14.36
N PRO A 91 7.00 4.86 -14.38
CA PRO A 91 8.45 4.92 -14.15
C PRO A 91 8.80 4.55 -12.70
N THR A 92 7.83 4.69 -11.80
CA THR A 92 7.93 4.28 -10.40
C THR A 92 7.57 2.82 -10.17
N TYR A 93 7.21 2.07 -11.22
CA TYR A 93 6.99 0.63 -11.09
C TYR A 93 8.29 -0.03 -10.66
N ARG A 94 8.32 -0.42 -9.39
CA ARG A 94 9.27 -1.42 -8.95
C ARG A 94 8.59 -2.75 -9.19
N GLN A 95 9.17 -3.53 -10.10
CA GLN A 95 8.93 -4.96 -10.10
C GLN A 95 9.23 -5.39 -8.67
N GLU A 96 8.23 -5.88 -7.94
CA GLU A 96 8.49 -6.62 -6.71
C GLU A 96 9.42 -7.74 -7.16
N SER A 97 10.72 -7.54 -6.92
CA SER A 97 11.67 -8.62 -6.99
C SER A 97 11.09 -9.67 -6.07
N LEU A 98 10.90 -10.86 -6.62
CA LEU A 98 10.91 -12.06 -5.79
C LEU A 98 12.14 -11.90 -4.89
N MET A 99 11.91 -11.83 -3.56
CA MET A 99 12.86 -11.47 -2.49
C MET A 99 12.94 -9.95 -2.27
N ASP A 100 12.41 -9.41 -1.17
CA ASP A 100 12.82 -9.74 0.20
C ASP A 100 11.63 -9.93 1.15
N SER A 101 11.10 -11.15 1.20
CA SER A 101 10.34 -11.65 2.36
C SER A 101 11.34 -11.96 3.46
N SER A 102 11.94 -10.92 4.03
CA SER A 102 12.67 -11.00 5.30
C SER A 102 12.11 -9.96 6.29
N GLU A 103 10.81 -9.73 6.28
CA GLU A 103 10.14 -9.74 7.57
C GLU A 103 10.20 -11.21 7.99
N ASN A 104 10.99 -11.52 9.03
CA ASN A 104 10.98 -12.84 9.64
C ASN A 104 9.53 -13.10 10.09
N GLU A 105 8.72 -13.74 9.24
CA GLU A 105 7.42 -14.26 9.63
C GLU A 105 7.73 -15.33 10.67
N VAL A 106 7.68 -14.94 11.96
CA VAL A 106 7.95 -15.88 13.04
C VAL A 106 6.80 -16.88 13.03
N PRO A 107 7.06 -18.18 12.78
CA PRO A 107 5.99 -19.15 12.59
C PRO A 107 5.10 -19.16 13.83
N LYS A 108 3.79 -18.99 13.61
CA LYS A 108 2.77 -19.13 14.66
C LYS A 108 2.43 -20.61 14.80
N TYR A 109 2.10 -21.01 16.02
CA TYR A 109 1.88 -22.42 16.35
C TYR A 109 0.47 -22.62 16.86
N ARG A 110 -0.29 -23.48 16.20
CA ARG A 110 -1.66 -23.80 16.57
C ARG A 110 -1.74 -25.10 17.35
N CYS A 111 -2.48 -25.08 18.45
CA CYS A 111 -2.86 -26.26 19.20
C CYS A 111 -3.97 -27.00 18.44
N PRO A 112 -3.76 -28.25 17.96
CA PRO A 112 -4.78 -28.99 17.22
C PRO A 112 -5.95 -29.46 18.10
N ILE A 113 -5.79 -29.44 19.43
CA ILE A 113 -6.80 -29.91 20.38
C ILE A 113 -7.88 -28.85 20.63
N CYS A 114 -7.47 -27.60 20.85
CA CYS A 114 -8.37 -26.52 21.26
C CYS A 114 -8.37 -25.32 20.30
N GLY A 115 -7.46 -25.28 19.32
CA GLY A 115 -7.34 -24.20 18.35
C GLY A 115 -6.59 -22.96 18.82
N TYR A 116 -6.06 -22.93 20.05
CA TYR A 116 -5.20 -21.85 20.54
C TYR A 116 -4.01 -21.62 19.61
N VAL A 117 -3.71 -20.37 19.28
CA VAL A 117 -2.57 -19.99 18.46
C VAL A 117 -1.58 -19.26 19.34
N TYR A 118 -0.38 -19.82 19.48
CA TYR A 118 0.75 -19.14 20.07
C TYR A 118 1.35 -18.18 19.05
N ASP A 119 1.34 -16.89 19.41
CA ASP A 119 1.93 -15.81 18.64
C ASP A 119 3.18 -15.30 19.37
N PRO A 120 4.38 -15.51 18.83
CA PRO A 120 5.62 -15.03 19.43
C PRO A 120 5.62 -13.52 19.70
N GLU A 121 4.89 -12.71 18.92
CA GLU A 121 4.80 -11.26 19.14
C GLU A 121 3.97 -10.89 20.38
N VAL A 122 3.07 -11.78 20.81
CA VAL A 122 2.20 -11.59 21.98
C VAL A 122 2.78 -12.31 23.20
N GLY A 123 3.40 -13.48 23.00
CA GLY A 123 3.81 -14.36 24.09
C GLY A 123 2.62 -15.05 24.77
N ASP A 124 2.83 -15.53 25.99
CA ASP A 124 1.81 -16.14 26.85
C ASP A 124 1.99 -15.66 28.29
N GLU A 125 1.46 -14.47 28.59
CA GLU A 125 1.56 -13.82 29.90
C GLU A 125 1.04 -14.71 31.04
N ASN A 126 0.04 -15.55 30.77
CA ASN A 126 -0.55 -16.44 31.78
C ASN A 126 0.42 -17.55 32.22
N ALA A 127 1.34 -17.94 31.33
CA ALA A 127 2.41 -18.89 31.59
C ALA A 127 3.76 -18.20 31.90
N GLY A 128 3.79 -16.87 32.04
CA GLY A 128 5.01 -16.10 32.29
C GLY A 128 5.92 -15.94 31.07
N VAL A 129 5.39 -16.17 29.87
CA VAL A 129 6.13 -16.02 28.60
C VAL A 129 5.87 -14.62 28.06
N ILE A 130 6.92 -13.82 27.93
CA ILE A 130 6.84 -12.46 27.41
C ILE A 130 6.74 -12.44 25.89
N SER A 131 6.27 -11.32 25.34
CA SER A 131 6.34 -11.02 23.90
C SER A 131 7.77 -11.18 23.37
N GLU A 132 7.88 -11.50 22.10
CA GLU A 132 9.12 -11.82 21.36
C GLU A 132 9.78 -13.17 21.72
N THR A 133 9.14 -14.00 22.54
CA THR A 133 9.63 -15.37 22.82
C THR A 133 9.25 -16.30 21.66
N GLN A 134 10.22 -16.91 20.98
CA GLN A 134 9.92 -17.87 19.92
C GLN A 134 9.33 -19.15 20.50
N PHE A 135 8.50 -19.86 19.71
CA PHE A 135 7.95 -21.14 20.14
C PHE A 135 9.06 -22.15 20.48
N ALA A 136 10.19 -22.13 19.75
CA ALA A 136 11.35 -22.96 20.06
C ALA A 136 11.93 -22.68 21.46
N ASP A 137 11.94 -21.42 21.88
CA ASP A 137 12.51 -20.96 23.16
C ASP A 137 11.55 -21.09 24.35
N LEU A 138 10.31 -21.52 24.12
CA LEU A 138 9.39 -21.83 25.21
C LEU A 138 9.96 -22.92 26.13
N PRO A 139 9.80 -22.81 27.46
CA PRO A 139 10.20 -23.84 28.41
C PRO A 139 9.64 -25.24 28.05
N GLU A 140 10.37 -26.31 28.37
CA GLU A 140 9.93 -27.69 28.06
C GLU A 140 8.66 -28.09 28.83
N ASP A 141 8.43 -27.46 29.99
CA ASP A 141 7.25 -27.61 30.84
C ASP A 141 6.10 -26.69 30.42
N TRP A 142 6.29 -25.85 29.39
CA TRP A 142 5.21 -25.03 28.85
C TRP A 142 4.13 -25.91 28.21
N THR A 143 2.88 -25.61 28.56
CA THR A 143 1.69 -26.31 28.06
C THR A 143 0.66 -25.30 27.57
N CYS A 144 -0.19 -25.72 26.64
CA CYS A 144 -1.24 -24.86 26.10
C CYS A 144 -2.09 -24.24 27.23
N PRO A 145 -2.26 -22.91 27.27
CA PRO A 145 -2.98 -22.24 28.36
C PRO A 145 -4.48 -22.63 28.41
N LEU A 146 -5.06 -23.08 27.30
CA LEU A 146 -6.46 -23.47 27.24
C LEU A 146 -6.73 -24.94 27.61
N CYS A 147 -5.86 -25.87 27.19
CA CYS A 147 -6.14 -27.30 27.31
C CYS A 147 -5.02 -28.13 27.95
N ARG A 148 -3.90 -27.49 28.32
CA ARG A 148 -2.72 -28.13 28.92
C ARG A 148 -2.06 -29.19 28.03
N ALA A 149 -2.31 -29.15 26.72
CA ALA A 149 -1.58 -29.96 25.76
C ALA A 149 -0.09 -29.63 25.81
N PRO A 150 0.80 -30.61 25.69
CA PRO A 150 2.24 -30.36 25.70
C PRO A 150 2.65 -29.56 24.45
N LYS A 151 3.74 -28.79 24.58
CA LYS A 151 4.38 -28.06 23.48
C LYS A 151 4.58 -28.92 22.21
N SER A 152 4.90 -30.21 22.40
CA SER A 152 5.11 -31.16 21.30
C SER A 152 3.88 -31.46 20.43
N SER A 153 2.67 -31.15 20.92
CA SER A 153 1.42 -31.37 20.16
C SER A 153 1.05 -30.22 19.24
N PHE A 154 1.77 -29.09 19.27
CA PHE A 154 1.47 -27.95 18.41
C PHE A 154 1.96 -28.16 16.99
N THR A 155 1.22 -27.60 16.04
CA THR A 155 1.55 -27.62 14.61
C THR A 155 1.75 -26.20 14.11
N ASN A 156 2.69 -26.00 13.18
CA ASN A 156 2.83 -24.73 12.48
C ASN A 156 1.51 -24.36 11.79
N GLU A 157 1.14 -23.08 11.87
CA GLU A 157 0.02 -22.49 11.12
C GLU A 157 0.45 -22.04 9.72
#